data_AF-Q93X93-F1
#
_entry.id   AF-Q93X93-F1
#
_cell.length_a   1.000
_cell.length_b   1.000
_cell.length_c   1.000
_cell.angle_alpha   90.00
_cell.angle_beta   90.00
_cell.angle_gamma   90.00
#
_symmetry.space_group_name_H-M   'P 1'
#
loop_
_entity.id
_entity.type
_entity.pdbx_description
1 polymer ?
#
loop_
_entity_poly.entity_id
_entity_poly.type
_entity_poly.pdbx_seq_one_letter_code
_entity_poly.pdbx_strand_id
1 'polypeptide(L)'
;PLKYYGLDKPGLHVGVVGLGGLGHMAVKFAKALGAKVTVVSTSPNKKTEAIEKLGADSFVVSPEQDQMKAVMGTFDGIIDTVSAVHPLLPLISLLKPHGKLVMVGAPEKPLEVPVFSLLGGRKTIAGSMIGG
;
A
#
# COMPACT_ATOMS: atom_id res chain seq x y z
N PRO A 1 -12.55 -1.67 2.25
CA PRO A 1 -11.36 -2.50 2.53
C PRO A 1 -10.68 -2.27 3.90
N LEU A 2 -10.36 -1.03 4.31
CA LEU A 2 -9.56 -0.78 5.53
C LEU A 2 -10.15 -1.46 6.78
N LYS A 3 -11.44 -1.25 7.06
CA LYS A 3 -12.14 -1.90 8.19
C LYS A 3 -12.26 -3.42 8.04
N TYR A 4 -12.73 -3.88 6.88
CA TYR A 4 -12.95 -5.30 6.61
C TYR A 4 -11.69 -6.15 6.84
N TYR A 5 -10.52 -5.63 6.44
CA TYR A 5 -9.24 -6.30 6.63
C TYR A 5 -8.52 -5.93 7.94
N GLY A 6 -9.17 -5.18 8.84
CA GLY A 6 -8.64 -4.80 10.15
C GLY A 6 -7.40 -3.89 10.09
N LEU A 7 -7.34 -3.03 9.07
CA LEU A 7 -6.31 -2.01 8.85
C LEU A 7 -6.77 -0.62 9.34
N ASP A 8 -7.81 -0.58 10.18
CA ASP A 8 -8.49 0.61 10.70
C ASP A 8 -8.15 0.93 12.15
N LYS A 9 -7.16 0.23 12.73
CA LYS A 9 -6.75 0.43 14.12
C LYS A 9 -5.68 1.53 14.22
N PRO A 10 -5.74 2.41 15.24
CA PRO A 10 -4.70 3.38 15.50
C PRO A 10 -3.32 2.73 15.67
N GLY A 11 -2.28 3.40 15.16
CA GLY A 11 -0.89 2.94 15.27
C GLY A 11 -0.47 1.87 14.26
N LEU A 12 -1.39 1.32 13.46
CA LEU A 12 -1.00 0.46 12.33
C LEU A 12 -0.27 1.27 11.26
N HIS A 13 0.69 0.63 10.59
CA HIS A 13 1.43 1.22 9.49
C HIS A 13 0.86 0.74 8.16
N VAL A 14 0.18 1.64 7.45
CA VAL A 14 -0.50 1.35 6.18
C VAL A 14 0.25 1.98 5.01
N GLY A 15 0.61 1.15 4.03
CA GLY A 15 1.09 1.61 2.73
C GLY A 15 -0.07 1.93 1.79
N VAL A 16 0.03 3.01 1.01
CA VAL A 16 -0.88 3.29 -0.10
C VAL A 16 -0.07 3.35 -1.39
N VAL A 17 -0.32 2.41 -2.30
CA VAL A 17 0.42 2.31 -3.56
C VAL A 17 -0.38 2.97 -4.67
N GLY A 18 0.22 3.98 -5.30
CA GLY A 18 -0.46 4.83 -6.27
C GLY A 18 -1.20 5.98 -5.58
N LEU A 19 -0.95 7.20 -6.08
CA LEU A 19 -1.59 8.41 -5.58
C LEU A 19 -2.42 9.05 -6.71
N GLY A 20 -3.60 8.49 -6.95
CA GLY A 20 -4.64 9.01 -7.84
C GLY A 20 -5.96 9.20 -7.07
N GLY A 21 -7.11 9.11 -7.74
CA GLY A 21 -8.42 9.29 -7.08
C GLY A 21 -8.65 8.37 -5.87
N LEU A 22 -8.49 7.05 -6.06
CA LEU A 22 -8.61 6.08 -4.97
C LEU A 22 -7.48 6.21 -3.94
N GLY A 23 -6.25 6.44 -4.38
CA GLY A 23 -5.10 6.65 -3.48
C GLY A 23 -5.31 7.83 -2.53
N HIS A 24 -5.85 8.95 -3.02
CA HIS A 24 -6.21 10.10 -2.18
C HIS A 24 -7.21 9.72 -1.10
N MET A 25 -8.24 8.96 -1.44
CA MET A 25 -9.25 8.51 -0.47
C MET A 25 -8.63 7.53 0.53
N ALA A 26 -7.80 6.58 0.07
CA ALA A 26 -7.12 5.63 0.94
C ALA A 26 -6.24 6.34 1.98
N VAL A 27 -5.48 7.36 1.59
CA VAL A 27 -4.68 8.16 2.54
C VAL A 27 -5.58 8.87 3.55
N LYS A 28 -6.61 9.59 3.09
CA LYS A 28 -7.52 10.34 3.97
C LYS A 28 -8.21 9.44 4.99
N PHE A 29 -8.75 8.30 4.55
CA PHE A 29 -9.42 7.36 5.44
C PHE A 29 -8.44 6.71 6.41
N ALA A 30 -7.27 6.25 5.96
CA ALA A 30 -6.29 5.64 6.85
C ALA A 30 -5.78 6.62 7.91
N LYS A 31 -5.52 7.89 7.54
CA LYS A 31 -5.17 8.96 8.49
C LYS A 31 -6.30 9.24 9.48
N ALA A 32 -7.55 9.34 9.01
CA ALA A 32 -8.71 9.56 9.88
C ALA A 32 -8.93 8.41 10.88
N LEU A 33 -8.49 7.19 10.54
CA LEU A 33 -8.53 6.00 11.41
C LEU A 33 -7.31 5.91 12.36
N GLY A 34 -6.40 6.89 12.34
CA GLY A 34 -5.24 6.95 13.22
C GLY A 34 -4.07 6.05 12.78
N ALA A 35 -4.06 5.57 11.54
CA ALA A 35 -2.93 4.83 11.00
C ALA A 35 -1.76 5.76 10.66
N LYS A 36 -0.54 5.23 10.78
CA LYS A 36 0.64 5.81 10.14
C LYS A 36 0.59 5.45 8.66
N VAL A 37 0.60 6.44 7.77
CA VAL A 37 0.44 6.24 6.33
C VAL A 37 1.72 6.55 5.59
N THR A 38 2.15 5.62 4.73
CA THR A 38 3.22 5.85 3.77
C THR A 38 2.68 5.70 2.35
N VAL A 39 2.86 6.73 1.54
CA VAL A 39 2.52 6.66 0.11
C VAL A 39 3.71 6.09 -0.65
N VAL A 40 3.45 5.10 -1.50
CA VAL A 40 4.43 4.50 -2.43
C VAL A 40 4.02 4.89 -3.84
N SER A 41 4.91 5.55 -4.58
CA SER A 41 4.61 6.09 -5.91
C SER A 41 5.81 5.98 -6.84
N THR A 42 5.56 5.84 -8.14
CA THR A 42 6.61 5.95 -9.16
C THR A 42 6.98 7.40 -9.47
N SER A 43 6.12 8.36 -9.13
CA SER A 43 6.27 9.77 -9.49
C SER A 43 6.68 10.61 -8.27
N PRO A 44 7.94 11.12 -8.21
CA PRO A 44 8.43 11.91 -7.07
C PRO A 44 7.68 13.22 -6.85
N ASN A 45 7.14 13.82 -7.92
CA ASN A 45 6.37 15.07 -7.88
C ASN A 45 5.08 14.98 -7.04
N LYS A 46 4.60 13.77 -6.73
CA LYS A 46 3.43 13.56 -5.87
C LYS A 46 3.75 13.66 -4.37
N LYS A 47 5.01 13.82 -3.99
CA LYS A 47 5.45 13.88 -2.58
C LYS A 47 4.82 15.06 -1.84
N THR A 48 4.88 16.26 -2.40
CA THR A 48 4.31 17.47 -1.78
C THR A 48 2.81 17.31 -1.54
N GLU A 49 2.07 16.79 -2.51
CA GLU A 49 0.64 16.50 -2.36
C GLU A 49 0.37 15.45 -1.27
N ALA A 50 1.12 14.35 -1.25
CA ALA A 50 0.96 13.29 -0.26
C ALA A 50 1.17 13.78 1.18
N ILE A 51 2.24 14.53 1.41
CA ILE A 51 2.63 14.97 2.76
C ILE A 51 1.81 16.18 3.19
N GLU A 52 1.79 17.26 2.39
CA GLU A 52 1.25 18.55 2.83
C GLU A 52 -0.26 18.65 2.68
N LYS A 53 -0.84 18.04 1.63
CA LYS A 53 -2.28 18.15 1.37
C LYS A 53 -3.08 17.00 1.96
N LEU A 54 -2.52 15.80 1.98
CA LEU A 54 -3.23 14.59 2.43
C LEU A 54 -2.80 14.12 3.83
N GLY A 55 -1.69 14.64 4.36
CA GLY A 55 -1.21 14.32 5.70
C GLY A 55 -0.58 12.93 5.82
N ALA A 56 -0.07 12.35 4.73
CA ALA A 56 0.73 11.13 4.82
C ALA A 56 1.98 11.38 5.66
N ASP A 57 2.39 10.39 6.45
CA ASP A 57 3.55 10.51 7.35
C ASP A 57 4.88 10.31 6.62
N SER A 58 4.86 9.60 5.49
CA SER A 58 6.06 9.34 4.70
C SER A 58 5.70 9.11 3.22
N PHE A 59 6.71 9.27 2.37
CA PHE A 59 6.59 9.06 0.93
C PHE A 59 7.80 8.29 0.42
N VAL A 60 7.57 7.25 -0.37
CA VAL A 60 8.60 6.38 -0.95
C VAL A 60 8.45 6.37 -2.46
N VAL A 61 9.56 6.64 -3.16
CA VAL A 61 9.67 6.54 -4.61
C VAL A 61 10.04 5.11 -4.97
N SER A 62 9.13 4.36 -5.61
CA SER A 62 9.31 2.92 -5.81
C SER A 62 10.46 2.53 -6.75
N PRO A 63 10.85 3.33 -7.76
CA PRO A 63 12.10 3.09 -8.50
C PRO A 63 13.38 3.23 -7.65
N GLU A 64 13.35 3.99 -6.55
CA GLU A 64 14.52 4.23 -5.70
C GLU A 64 14.70 3.06 -4.72
N GLN A 65 15.62 2.15 -5.04
CA GLN A 65 15.80 0.90 -4.28
C GLN A 65 16.11 1.14 -2.80
N ASP A 66 16.89 2.17 -2.48
CA ASP A 66 17.27 2.45 -1.08
C ASP A 66 16.07 2.90 -0.25
N GLN A 67 15.14 3.66 -0.84
CA GLN A 67 13.90 4.03 -0.17
C GLN A 67 12.99 2.81 0.05
N MET A 68 12.90 1.91 -0.93
CA MET A 68 12.13 0.68 -0.82
C MET A 68 12.72 -0.26 0.26
N LYS A 69 14.05 -0.39 0.31
CA LYS A 69 14.74 -1.18 1.35
C LYS A 69 14.48 -0.62 2.75
N ALA A 70 14.47 0.70 2.91
CA ALA A 70 14.24 1.34 4.21
C ALA A 70 12.85 1.04 4.82
N VAL A 71 11.87 0.67 4.00
CA VAL A 71 10.50 0.33 4.46
C VAL A 71 10.17 -1.16 4.31
N MET A 72 11.17 -2.00 4.05
CA MET A 72 10.98 -3.44 3.92
C MET A 72 10.47 -4.06 5.23
N GLY A 73 9.42 -4.88 5.15
CA GLY A 73 8.84 -5.54 6.32
C GLY A 73 8.23 -4.58 7.37
N THR A 74 7.82 -3.37 7.00
CA THR A 74 7.31 -2.37 7.95
C THR A 74 5.79 -2.19 7.94
N PHE A 75 5.09 -2.58 6.87
CA PHE A 75 3.65 -2.35 6.75
C PHE A 75 2.82 -3.48 7.35
N ASP A 76 1.82 -3.11 8.15
CA ASP A 76 0.76 -4.01 8.63
C ASP A 76 -0.26 -4.30 7.50
N GLY A 77 -0.41 -3.36 6.56
CA GLY A 77 -1.15 -3.59 5.34
C GLY A 77 -0.85 -2.58 4.26
N ILE A 78 -1.18 -2.92 3.03
CA ILE A 78 -1.03 -2.07 1.86
C ILE A 78 -2.36 -2.02 1.11
N ILE A 79 -2.81 -0.81 0.75
CA ILE A 79 -3.90 -0.59 -0.20
C ILE A 79 -3.28 -0.27 -1.55
N ASP A 80 -3.43 -1.17 -2.50
CA ASP A 80 -2.91 -0.99 -3.85
C ASP A 80 -4.00 -0.48 -4.80
N THR A 81 -3.84 0.76 -5.25
CA THR A 81 -4.78 1.47 -6.12
C THR A 81 -4.31 1.56 -7.56
N VAL A 82 -3.29 0.80 -7.97
CA VAL A 82 -2.69 0.90 -9.30
C VAL A 82 -3.48 0.10 -10.33
N SER A 83 -3.99 0.77 -11.36
CA SER A 83 -4.69 0.12 -12.49
C SER A 83 -3.77 -0.30 -13.63
N ALA A 84 -2.47 -0.01 -13.55
CA ALA A 84 -1.47 -0.51 -14.48
C ALA A 84 -0.92 -1.87 -14.03
N VAL A 85 -0.43 -2.67 -14.98
CA VAL A 85 0.31 -3.90 -14.66
C VAL A 85 1.59 -3.53 -13.93
N HIS A 86 1.82 -4.16 -12.78
CA HIS A 86 2.99 -3.89 -11.95
C HIS A 86 3.37 -5.14 -11.12
N PRO A 87 4.64 -5.30 -10.74
CA PRO A 87 5.08 -6.47 -10.00
C PRO A 87 4.60 -6.44 -8.54
N LEU A 88 4.08 -7.56 -8.04
CA LEU A 88 3.61 -7.68 -6.66
C LEU A 88 4.74 -7.97 -5.66
N LEU A 89 5.83 -8.62 -6.10
CA LEU A 89 6.93 -9.03 -5.22
C LEU A 89 7.50 -7.89 -4.36
N PRO A 90 7.78 -6.69 -4.92
CA PRO A 90 8.27 -5.58 -4.11
C PRO A 90 7.28 -5.21 -3.01
N LEU A 91 5.99 -5.10 -3.33
CA LEU A 91 4.92 -4.72 -2.39
C LEU A 91 4.75 -5.76 -1.29
N ILE A 92 4.73 -7.05 -1.64
CA ILE A 92 4.66 -8.14 -0.67
C ILE A 92 5.88 -8.10 0.27
N SER A 93 7.05 -7.71 -0.22
CA SER A 93 8.27 -7.60 0.61
C SER A 93 8.21 -6.45 1.62
N LEU A 94 7.41 -5.42 1.37
CA LEU A 94 7.23 -4.31 2.32
C LEU A 94 6.33 -4.67 3.50
N LEU A 95 5.54 -5.75 3.39
CA LEU A 95 4.66 -6.23 4.46
C LEU A 95 5.43 -6.93 5.58
N LYS A 96 5.04 -6.65 6.82
CA LYS A 96 5.34 -7.46 8.01
C LYS A 96 4.81 -8.90 7.85
N PRO A 97 5.25 -9.85 8.70
CA PRO A 97 4.52 -11.11 8.88
C PRO A 97 3.04 -10.84 9.17
N HIS A 98 2.15 -11.64 8.60
CA HIS A 98 0.68 -11.47 8.66
C HIS A 98 0.13 -10.19 8.00
N GLY A 99 0.97 -9.44 7.31
CA GLY A 99 0.57 -8.25 6.57
C GLY A 99 -0.36 -8.58 5.41
N LYS A 100 -1.19 -7.60 5.04
CA LYS A 100 -2.22 -7.76 3.99
C LYS A 100 -1.99 -6.80 2.84
N LEU A 101 -1.86 -7.32 1.63
CA LEU A 101 -1.94 -6.54 0.39
C LEU A 101 -3.37 -6.60 -0.13
N VAL A 102 -4.05 -5.45 -0.15
CA VAL A 102 -5.43 -5.33 -0.60
C VAL A 102 -5.47 -4.61 -1.94
N MET A 103 -5.83 -5.37 -2.97
CA MET A 103 -5.98 -4.90 -4.34
C MET A 103 -7.32 -4.18 -4.48
N VAL A 104 -7.27 -2.90 -4.86
CA VAL A 104 -8.44 -2.11 -5.29
C VAL A 104 -8.25 -1.51 -6.68
N GLY A 105 -7.02 -1.51 -7.20
CA GLY A 105 -6.74 -1.28 -8.62
C GLY A 105 -7.18 -2.46 -9.49
N ALA A 106 -7.49 -2.17 -10.74
CA ALA A 106 -7.94 -3.17 -11.73
C ALA A 106 -7.05 -3.13 -12.98
N PRO A 107 -5.92 -3.86 -12.99
CA PRO A 107 -5.09 -4.02 -14.17
C PRO A 107 -5.77 -4.82 -15.28
N GLU A 108 -5.49 -4.47 -16.54
CA GLU A 108 -6.06 -5.15 -17.71
C GLU A 108 -5.51 -6.57 -17.92
N LYS A 109 -4.37 -6.90 -17.31
CA LYS A 109 -3.73 -8.22 -17.41
C LYS A 109 -3.59 -8.86 -16.03
N PRO A 110 -3.63 -10.20 -15.94
CA PRO A 110 -3.33 -10.91 -14.70
C PRO A 110 -1.96 -10.53 -14.14
N LEU A 111 -1.87 -10.43 -12.81
CA LEU A 111 -0.62 -10.21 -12.10
C LEU A 111 -0.03 -11.54 -11.63
N GLU A 112 1.29 -11.66 -11.68
CA GLU A 112 2.01 -12.82 -11.17
C GLU A 112 2.11 -12.77 -9.64
N VAL A 113 1.79 -13.88 -8.98
CA VAL A 113 1.83 -14.00 -7.51
C VAL A 113 3.03 -14.88 -7.10
N PRO A 114 4.07 -14.31 -6.48
CA PRO A 114 5.24 -15.06 -6.01
C PRO A 114 4.93 -15.82 -4.71
N VAL A 115 4.47 -17.07 -4.84
CA VAL A 115 3.94 -17.90 -3.73
C VAL A 115 4.86 -17.98 -2.51
N PHE A 116 6.17 -18.19 -2.70
CA PHE A 116 7.12 -18.30 -1.58
C PHE A 116 7.16 -17.04 -0.70
N SER A 117 6.98 -15.86 -1.28
CA SER A 117 6.96 -14.60 -0.52
C SER A 117 5.73 -14.48 0.39
N LEU A 118 4.64 -15.16 0.04
CA LEU A 118 3.44 -15.26 0.88
C LEU A 118 3.66 -16.27 2.01
N LEU A 119 4.21 -17.44 1.68
CA LEU A 119 4.48 -18.51 2.64
C LEU A 119 5.43 -18.06 3.75
N GLY A 120 6.55 -17.41 3.39
CA GLY A 120 7.59 -17.02 4.33
C GLY A 120 7.15 -16.05 5.45
N GLY A 121 6.03 -15.32 5.25
CA GLY A 121 5.49 -14.39 6.25
C GLY A 121 4.03 -14.62 6.61
N ARG A 122 3.40 -15.71 6.14
CA ARG A 122 1.93 -15.92 6.21
C ARG A 122 1.17 -14.65 5.80
N LYS A 123 1.53 -14.09 4.65
CA LYS A 123 0.99 -12.83 4.12
C LYS A 123 -0.27 -13.11 3.30
N THR A 124 -1.16 -12.12 3.22
CA THR A 124 -2.42 -12.22 2.50
C THR A 124 -2.44 -11.28 1.30
N ILE A 125 -2.91 -11.77 0.15
CA ILE A 125 -3.38 -10.92 -0.96
C ILE A 125 -4.90 -11.06 -1.01
N ALA A 126 -5.61 -9.94 -1.08
CA ALA A 126 -7.07 -9.91 -1.15
C ALA A 126 -7.54 -8.82 -2.11
N GLY A 127 -8.77 -8.90 -2.60
CA GLY A 127 -9.38 -7.89 -3.47
C GLY A 127 -10.59 -7.23 -2.82
N SER A 128 -10.86 -5.97 -3.16
CA SER A 128 -12.05 -5.24 -2.73
C SER A 128 -12.54 -4.32 -3.85
N MET A 129 -13.69 -4.65 -4.44
CA MET A 129 -14.26 -3.90 -5.58
C MET A 129 -14.74 -2.49 -5.18
N ILE A 130 -15.13 -2.31 -3.92
CA ILE A 130 -15.66 -1.05 -3.39
C ILE A 130 -14.92 -0.60 -2.12
N GLY A 131 -15.09 0.68 -1.77
CA GLY A 131 -14.45 1.34 -0.62
C GLY A 131 -14.95 0.88 0.75
N GLY A 132 -16.04 0.13 0.80
CA GLY A 132 -16.66 -0.41 2.01
C GLY A 132 -17.58 -1.55 1.65
#